data_AF-A0A355T6V8-F1
#
_entry.id   AF-A0A355T6V8-F1
#
_cell.length_a   1.000
_cell.length_b   1.000
_cell.length_c   1.000
_cell.angle_alpha   90.00
_cell.angle_beta   90.00
_cell.angle_gamma   90.00
#
_symmetry.space_group_name_H-M   'P 1'
#
loop_
_entity.id
_entity.type
_entity.pdbx_description
1 polymer ?
#
loop_
_entity_poly.entity_id
_entity_poly.type
_entity_poly.pdbx_seq_one_letter_code
_entity_poly.pdbx_strand_id
1 'polypeptide(L)' 'MPDSAKKHVMHGLKLSLFTGKLEAYFRVKGIPHDYVEMDTADMARCAKATGIAQMP' A
#
# COMPACT_ATOMS: atom_id res chain seq x y z
N MET A 1 26.21 4.77 0.67
CA MET A 1 25.32 5.41 -0.34
C MET A 1 23.91 5.02 0.06
N PRO A 2 23.01 5.94 0.47
CA PRO A 2 21.64 5.56 0.72
C PRO A 2 21.06 5.03 -0.59
N ASP A 3 20.52 3.82 -0.51
CA ASP A 3 19.87 3.09 -1.59
C ASP A 3 19.00 4.06 -2.41
N SER A 4 19.10 4.01 -3.73
CA SER A 4 18.28 4.84 -4.63
C SER A 4 16.82 4.50 -4.32
N ALA A 5 16.19 5.32 -3.48
CA ALA A 5 15.06 4.92 -2.67
C ALA A 5 13.86 4.63 -3.57
N LYS A 6 13.66 3.34 -3.90
CA LYS A 6 12.44 2.89 -4.56
C LYS A 6 11.28 3.30 -3.68
N LYS A 7 10.49 4.24 -4.17
CA LYS A 7 9.30 4.73 -3.50
C LYS A 7 8.32 3.56 -3.37
N HIS A 8 7.81 3.34 -2.18
CA HIS A 8 6.82 2.28 -1.95
C HIS A 8 5.48 2.67 -2.58
N VAL A 9 4.68 1.69 -2.99
CA VAL A 9 3.30 1.93 -3.44
C VAL A 9 2.36 1.21 -2.48
N MET A 10 1.45 1.97 -1.87
CA MET A 10 0.45 1.46 -0.93
C MET A 10 -0.89 1.36 -1.65
N HIS A 11 -1.31 0.13 -1.88
CA HIS A 11 -2.60 -0.17 -2.51
C HIS A 11 -3.65 -0.38 -1.42
N GLY A 12 -4.73 0.41 -1.40
CA GLY A 12 -5.81 0.17 -0.43
C GLY A 12 -7.00 1.11 -0.58
N LEU A 13 -7.84 1.17 0.44
CA LEU A 13 -8.97 2.11 0.54
C LEU A 13 -8.84 2.96 1.79
N LYS A 14 -9.10 4.28 1.70
CA LYS A 14 -9.10 5.18 2.87
C LYS A 14 -10.19 4.84 3.89
N LEU A 15 -11.25 4.17 3.46
CA LEU A 15 -12.30 3.64 4.33
C LEU A 15 -11.79 2.49 5.24
N SER A 16 -10.73 1.78 4.82
CA SER A 16 -10.15 0.69 5.61
C SER A 16 -9.30 1.24 6.75
N LEU A 17 -9.63 0.82 7.97
CA LEU A 17 -8.83 1.11 9.17
C LEU A 17 -7.38 0.64 9.02
N PHE A 18 -7.15 -0.50 8.35
CA PHE A 18 -5.82 -1.07 8.18
C PHE A 18 -4.96 -0.22 7.24
N THR A 19 -5.54 0.27 6.14
CA THR A 19 -4.88 1.22 5.22
C THR A 19 -4.48 2.48 5.96
N GLY A 20 -5.40 3.08 6.71
CA GLY A 20 -5.12 4.29 7.48
C GLY A 20 -4.00 4.11 8.50
N LYS A 21 -3.98 2.98 9.21
CA LYS A 21 -2.92 2.66 10.18
C LYS A 21 -1.55 2.53 9.52
N LEU A 22 -1.47 1.82 8.39
CA LEU A 22 -0.20 1.62 7.68
C LEU A 22 0.31 2.93 7.07
N GLU A 23 -0.56 3.72 6.44
CA GLU A 23 -0.18 5.00 5.88
C GLU A 23 0.31 5.99 6.96
N ALA A 24 -0.39 6.04 8.10
CA ALA A 24 0.05 6.85 9.24
C ALA A 24 1.44 6.43 9.71
N TYR A 25 1.72 5.13 9.79
CA TYR A 25 3.06 4.64 10.12
C TYR A 25 4.12 5.11 9.12
N PHE A 26 3.87 4.97 7.82
CA PHE A 26 4.80 5.40 6.77
C PHE A 26 5.10 6.89 6.86
N ARG A 27 4.06 7.71 7.06
CA ARG A 27 4.18 9.17 7.23
C ARG A 27 5.00 9.53 8.47
N VAL A 28 4.71 8.91 9.62
CA VAL A 28 5.43 9.16 10.88
C VAL A 28 6.90 8.73 10.78
N LYS A 29 7.21 7.67 10.04
CA LYS A 29 8.59 7.18 9.83
C LYS A 29 9.34 7.88 8.70
N GLY A 30 8.69 8.78 7.96
CA GLY A 30 9.30 9.44 6.81
C GLY A 30 9.60 8.49 5.64
N ILE A 31 8.86 7.39 5.52
CA ILE A 31 9.02 6.40 4.44
C ILE A 31 8.30 6.94 3.20
N PRO A 32 9.02 7.24 2.09
CA PRO A 32 8.40 7.73 0.86
C PRO A 32 7.46 6.68 0.26
N HIS A 33 6.22 7.07 0.02
CA HIS A 33 5.23 6.20 -0.63
C HIS A 33 4.25 6.98 -1.50
N ASP A 34 3.67 6.28 -2.47
CA ASP A 34 2.47 6.69 -3.20
C ASP A 34 1.28 5.88 -2.70
N TYR A 35 0.12 6.53 -2.61
CA TYR A 35 -1.15 5.86 -2.35
C TYR A 35 -1.88 5.61 -3.67
N VAL A 36 -2.29 4.37 -3.89
CA VAL A 36 -3.12 3.96 -5.01
C VAL A 36 -4.40 3.37 -4.44
N GLU A 37 -5.52 3.99 -4.77
CA GLU A 37 -6.82 3.46 -4.40
C GLU A 37 -7.09 2.14 -5.13
N MET A 38 -7.55 1.13 -4.41
CA MET A 38 -7.88 -0.18 -4.98
C MET A 38 -9.36 -0.32 -5.30
N ASP A 39 -9.64 -0.97 -6.42
CA ASP A 39 -10.94 -1.54 -6.71
C ASP A 39 -10.94 -3.09 -6.60
N THR A 40 -12.06 -3.72 -6.97
CA THR A 40 -12.19 -5.18 -6.95
C THR A 40 -11.30 -5.88 -7.98
N ALA A 41 -10.99 -5.23 -9.10
CA ALA A 41 -10.07 -5.76 -10.10
C ALA A 41 -8.61 -5.67 -9.60
N ASP A 42 -8.24 -4.63 -8.86
CA ASP A 42 -6.97 -4.54 -8.15
C ASP A 42 -6.82 -5.66 -7.12
N MET A 43 -7.88 -5.97 -6.36
CA MET A 43 -7.86 -7.09 -5.42
C MET A 43 -7.60 -8.43 -6.13
N ALA A 44 -8.23 -8.66 -7.28
CA ALA A 44 -7.99 -9.87 -8.08
C ALA A 44 -6.56 -9.91 -8.62
N ARG A 45 -6.02 -8.76 -9.07
CA ARG A 45 -4.61 -8.64 -9.48
C ARG A 45 -3.65 -8.93 -8.33
N CYS A 46 -3.92 -8.37 -7.14
CA CYS A 46 -3.13 -8.60 -5.93
C CYS A 46 -3.13 -10.09 -5.57
N ALA A 47 -4.31 -10.72 -5.51
CA ALA A 47 -4.45 -12.14 -5.23
C ALA A 47 -3.65 -13.01 -6.21
N LYS A 48 -3.68 -12.67 -7.51
CA LYS A 48 -2.88 -13.37 -8.53
C LYS A 48 -1.37 -13.19 -8.32
N ALA A 49 -0.93 -12.02 -7.88
CA ALA A 49 0.50 -11.69 -7.73
C ALA A 49 1.09 -12.19 -6.40
N THR A 50 0.32 -12.21 -5.32
CA THR A 50 0.80 -12.43 -3.94
C THR A 50 0.19 -13.65 -3.26
N GLY A 51 -0.88 -14.22 -3.82
CA GLY A 51 -1.70 -15.24 -3.16
C GLY A 51 -2.65 -14.67 -2.09
N ILE A 52 -2.66 -13.36 -1.86
CA ILE A 52 -3.44 -12.70 -0.82
C ILE A 52 -4.43 -11.71 -1.46
N ALA A 53 -5.72 -11.91 -1.18
CA ALA A 53 -6.81 -11.06 -1.66
C ALA A 53 -7.25 -10.03 -0.60
N GLN A 54 -6.29 -9.28 -0.05
CA GLN A 54 -6.53 -8.31 1.03
C GLN A 54 -5.74 -7.02 0.79
N MET A 55 -6.15 -5.97 1.51
CA MET A 55 -5.52 -4.65 1.56
C MET A 55 -5.25 -4.25 3.02
N PRO A 56 -4.39 -3.26 3.28
CA PRO A 56 -3.36 -2.71 2.38
C PRO A 56 -2.15 -3.65 2.22
#